data_AF-A0A182EYW5-F1
#
_entry.id   AF-A0A182EYW5-F1
#
_cell.length_a   1.000
_cell.length_b   1.000
_cell.length_c   1.000
_cell.angle_alpha   90.00
_cell.angle_beta   90.00
_cell.angle_gamma   90.00
#
_symmetry.space_group_name_H-M   'P 1'
#
loop_
_entity.id
_entity.type
_entity.pdbx_description
1 polymer ?
#
loop_
_entity_poly.entity_id
_entity_poly.type
_entity_poly.pdbx_seq_one_letter_code
_entity_poly.pdbx_strand_id
1 'polypeptide(L)'
;MTDPIDEYCVQQLKEYDGKKLVSVTKEGLELPESEEEKKKFEEDKIKFENLCKVMKDILEKKVEKVAVSNRLVSSPCCIVTSEYGWSANMERIMKAQALRDSSTMGYMAAKKHLEINPDHSVV
;
A
#
# COMPACT_ATOMS: atom_id res chain seq x y z
N MET A 1 9.32 12.39 6.50
CA MET A 1 8.73 12.07 7.81
C MET A 1 9.51 10.92 8.41
N THR A 2 10.34 11.22 9.40
CA THR A 2 11.33 10.30 9.98
C THR A 2 11.15 10.12 11.47
N ASP A 3 10.49 11.06 12.14
CA ASP A 3 10.27 11.02 13.58
C ASP A 3 8.97 10.28 13.91
N PRO A 4 8.88 9.55 15.02
CA PRO A 4 7.65 8.85 15.39
C PRO A 4 6.42 9.77 15.52
N ILE A 5 6.64 11.03 15.92
CA ILE A 5 5.56 12.02 16.07
C ILE A 5 4.94 12.40 14.72
N ASP A 6 5.70 12.30 13.62
CA ASP A 6 5.25 12.65 12.28
C ASP A 6 4.00 11.87 11.87
N GLU A 7 3.95 10.57 12.19
CA GLU A 7 2.81 9.71 11.87
C GLU A 7 1.51 10.18 12.54
N TYR A 8 1.59 10.78 13.74
CA TYR A 8 0.45 11.40 14.39
C TYR A 8 0.10 12.74 13.74
N CYS A 9 1.11 13.54 13.37
CA CYS A 9 0.92 14.82 12.71
C CYS A 9 0.18 14.68 11.37
N VAL A 10 0.59 13.78 10.48
CA VAL A 10 -0.10 13.61 9.17
C VAL A 10 -1.47 12.96 9.26
N GLN A 11 -1.77 12.23 10.34
CA GLN A 11 -3.14 11.77 10.55
C GLN A 11 -4.11 12.92 10.80
N GLN A 12 -3.63 14.00 11.44
CA GLN A 12 -4.43 15.20 11.69
C GLN A 12 -4.36 16.19 10.51
N LEU A 13 -3.19 16.32 9.88
CA LEU A 13 -2.98 17.20 8.72
C LEU A 13 -3.46 16.54 7.43
N LYS A 14 -4.78 16.57 7.20
CA LYS A 14 -5.39 16.00 5.99
C LYS A 14 -5.20 16.86 4.74
N GLU A 15 -5.10 18.17 4.91
CA GLU A 15 -5.01 19.14 3.84
C GLU A 15 -4.07 20.28 4.22
N TYR A 16 -3.35 20.79 3.23
CA TYR A 16 -2.53 21.98 3.35
C TYR A 16 -2.68 22.81 2.07
N ASP A 17 -3.06 24.09 2.21
CA ASP A 17 -3.20 25.02 1.09
C ASP A 17 -4.13 24.48 -0.03
N GLY A 18 -5.31 23.96 0.35
CA GLY A 18 -6.26 23.39 -0.60
C GLY A 18 -5.89 22.01 -1.17
N LYS A 19 -4.73 21.45 -0.79
CA LYS A 19 -4.21 20.19 -1.34
C LYS A 19 -4.25 19.08 -0.28
N LYS A 20 -4.87 17.96 -0.64
CA LYS A 20 -4.91 16.76 0.19
C LYS A 20 -3.54 16.09 0.24
N LEU A 21 -3.15 15.63 1.42
CA LEU A 21 -1.93 14.86 1.60
C LEU A 21 -2.22 13.38 1.29
N VAL A 22 -1.38 12.77 0.46
CA VAL A 22 -1.48 11.35 0.08
C VAL A 22 -0.21 10.63 0.49
N SER A 23 -0.34 9.48 1.13
CA SER A 23 0.80 8.64 1.48
C SER A 23 1.12 7.66 0.36
N VAL A 24 2.36 7.68 -0.13
CA VAL A 24 2.87 6.75 -1.14
C VAL A 24 2.93 5.29 -0.67
N THR A 25 2.80 5.03 0.64
CA THR A 25 2.82 3.67 1.21
C THR A 25 1.43 3.04 1.32
N LYS A 26 0.37 3.82 1.05
CA LYS A 26 -1.01 3.33 1.05
C LYS A 26 -1.44 2.92 -0.36
N GLU A 27 -2.43 2.05 -0.45
CA GLU A 27 -3.08 1.74 -1.72
C GLU A 27 -3.72 2.99 -2.35
N GLY A 28 -4.03 2.92 -3.66
CA GLY A 28 -4.72 4.01 -4.36
C GLY A 28 -3.84 5.23 -4.63
N LEU A 29 -2.52 5.06 -4.73
CA LEU A 29 -1.63 6.14 -5.15
C LEU A 29 -1.87 6.43 -6.63
N GLU A 30 -2.50 7.57 -6.91
CA GLU A 30 -2.68 8.08 -8.26
C GLU A 30 -1.50 8.96 -8.64
N LEU A 31 -0.73 8.54 -9.64
CA LEU A 31 0.35 9.32 -10.23
C LEU A 31 -0.15 9.94 -11.55
N PRO A 32 0.37 11.10 -11.95
CA PRO A 32 0.10 11.62 -13.28
C PRO A 32 0.62 10.65 -14.35
N GLU A 33 -0.28 10.15 -15.19
CA GLU A 33 0.02 9.21 -16.27
C GLU A 33 -0.46 9.73 -17.62
N SER A 34 0.30 9.42 -18.66
CA SER A 34 -0.12 9.60 -20.04
C SER A 34 -1.21 8.60 -20.45
N GLU A 35 -1.95 8.92 -21.51
CA GLU A 35 -2.96 8.00 -22.08
C GLU A 35 -2.35 6.67 -22.57
N GLU A 36 -1.09 6.67 -22.98
CA GLU A 36 -0.37 5.47 -23.40
C GLU A 36 -0.04 4.57 -22.20
N GLU A 37 0.45 5.16 -21.10
CA GLU A 37 0.75 4.43 -19.86
C GLU A 37 -0.51 3.83 -19.25
N LYS A 38 -1.63 4.55 -19.25
CA LYS A 38 -2.92 4.02 -18.78
C LYS A 38 -3.37 2.81 -19.59
N LYS A 39 -3.24 2.86 -20.92
CA LYS A 39 -3.59 1.72 -21.78
C LYS A 39 -2.70 0.51 -21.49
N LYS A 40 -1.39 0.71 -21.41
CA LYS A 40 -0.44 -0.35 -21.04
C LYS A 40 -0.79 -0.96 -19.68
N PHE A 41 -1.14 -0.12 -18.70
CA PHE A 41 -1.50 -0.59 -17.37
C PHE A 41 -2.77 -1.46 -17.35
N GLU A 42 -3.80 -1.09 -18.13
CA GLU A 42 -5.00 -1.93 -18.28
C GLU A 42 -4.69 -3.26 -19.00
N GLU A 43 -3.83 -3.25 -20.02
CA GLU A 43 -3.36 -4.47 -20.68
C GLU A 43 -2.58 -5.39 -19.72
N ASP A 44 -1.68 -4.81 -18.92
CA ASP A 44 -0.90 -5.55 -17.92
C ASP A 44 -1.80 -6.14 -16.83
N LYS A 45 -2.84 -5.41 -16.37
CA LYS A 45 -3.82 -5.98 -15.43
C LYS A 45 -4.48 -7.24 -15.97
N ILE A 46 -4.87 -7.25 -17.24
CA ILE A 46 -5.49 -8.41 -17.89
C ILE A 46 -4.47 -9.53 -18.03
N LYS A 47 -3.27 -9.21 -18.52
CA LYS A 47 -2.18 -10.18 -18.74
C LYS A 47 -1.77 -10.90 -17.45
N PHE A 48 -1.68 -10.17 -16.34
CA PHE A 48 -1.24 -10.69 -15.05
C PHE A 48 -2.42 -11.04 -14.10
N GLU A 49 -3.67 -11.02 -14.57
CA GLU A 49 -4.84 -11.33 -13.75
C GLU A 49 -4.74 -12.73 -13.13
N ASN A 50 -4.37 -13.72 -13.95
CA ASN A 50 -4.22 -15.10 -13.51
C ASN A 50 -3.07 -15.25 -12.50
N LEU A 51 -1.95 -14.54 -12.71
CA LEU A 51 -0.84 -14.55 -11.76
C LEU A 51 -1.27 -13.95 -10.41
N CYS A 52 -1.97 -12.81 -10.43
CA CYS A 52 -2.50 -12.18 -9.22
C CYS A 52 -3.41 -13.14 -8.44
N LYS A 53 -4.29 -13.89 -9.13
CA LYS A 53 -5.16 -14.91 -8.52
C LYS A 53 -4.36 -16.03 -7.86
N VAL A 54 -3.41 -16.63 -8.58
CA VAL A 54 -2.54 -17.69 -8.05
C VAL A 54 -1.75 -17.20 -6.83
N MET A 55 -1.18 -16.00 -6.88
CA MET A 55 -0.47 -15.41 -5.75
C MET A 55 -1.40 -15.16 -4.56
N LYS A 56 -2.63 -14.69 -4.80
CA LYS A 56 -3.63 -14.47 -3.76
C LYS A 56 -4.03 -15.79 -3.09
N ASP A 57 -4.18 -16.87 -3.85
CA ASP A 57 -4.50 -18.20 -3.30
C ASP A 57 -3.35 -18.75 -2.45
N ILE A 58 -2.10 -18.61 -2.90
CA ILE A 58 -0.91 -19.00 -2.12
C ILE A 58 -0.78 -18.18 -0.84
N LEU A 59 -1.11 -16.89 -0.90
CA LEU A 59 -0.95 -15.93 0.19
C LEU A 59 -2.26 -15.64 0.93
N GLU A 60 -3.26 -16.51 0.81
CA GLU A 60 -4.66 -16.27 1.19
C GLU A 60 -4.83 -15.57 2.56
N LYS A 61 -4.15 -16.11 3.58
CA LYS A 61 -4.21 -15.62 4.97
C LYS A 61 -3.22 -14.49 5.30
N LYS A 62 -2.35 -14.11 4.36
CA LYS A 62 -1.25 -13.17 4.56
C LYS A 62 -1.50 -11.79 3.96
N VAL A 63 -2.15 -11.74 2.80
CA VAL A 63 -2.49 -10.49 2.09
C VAL A 63 -3.96 -10.49 1.75
N GLU A 64 -4.62 -9.35 1.79
CA GLU A 64 -6.04 -9.25 1.43
C GLU A 64 -6.24 -9.25 -0.09
N LYS A 65 -5.36 -8.57 -0.82
CA LYS A 65 -5.46 -8.39 -2.28
C LYS A 65 -4.08 -8.51 -2.91
N VAL A 66 -4.04 -9.00 -4.15
CA VAL A 66 -2.87 -8.92 -5.03
C VAL A 66 -3.27 -8.15 -6.29
N ALA A 67 -2.46 -7.18 -6.72
CA ALA A 67 -2.76 -6.35 -7.88
C ALA A 67 -1.47 -5.89 -8.58
N VAL A 68 -1.59 -5.55 -9.87
CA VAL A 68 -0.52 -4.89 -10.63
C VAL A 68 -0.39 -3.43 -10.20
N SER A 69 0.83 -2.91 -10.17
CA SER A 69 1.13 -1.54 -9.79
C SER A 69 2.13 -0.88 -10.73
N ASN A 70 1.88 0.39 -11.00
CA ASN A 70 2.70 1.30 -11.78
C ASN A 70 3.68 2.11 -10.90
N ARG A 71 3.57 2.04 -9.57
CA ARG A 71 4.45 2.81 -8.66
C ARG A 71 5.85 2.21 -8.51
N LEU A 72 6.02 0.96 -8.94
CA LEU A 72 7.24 0.18 -8.75
C LEU A 72 8.10 0.26 -10.00
N VAL A 73 9.41 0.48 -9.81
CA VAL A 73 10.38 0.55 -10.91
C VAL A 73 11.32 -0.65 -10.87
N SER A 74 12.12 -0.77 -9.80
CA SER A 74 13.15 -1.80 -9.67
C SER A 74 12.76 -3.00 -8.80
N SER A 75 11.72 -2.85 -7.97
CA SER A 75 11.26 -3.95 -7.11
C SER A 75 10.27 -4.85 -7.87
N PRO A 76 10.32 -6.18 -7.70
CA PRO A 76 9.33 -7.08 -8.30
C PRO A 76 7.94 -6.94 -7.65
N CYS A 77 7.89 -6.59 -6.37
CA CYS A 77 6.65 -6.38 -5.64
C CYS A 77 6.84 -5.49 -4.41
N CYS A 78 5.73 -5.05 -3.81
CA CYS A 78 5.71 -4.26 -2.60
C CYS A 78 4.46 -4.57 -1.76
N ILE A 79 4.58 -4.52 -0.44
CA ILE A 79 3.43 -4.57 0.45
C ILE A 79 2.97 -3.15 0.74
N VAL A 80 1.71 -2.86 0.42
CA VAL A 80 1.04 -1.60 0.74
C VAL A 80 -0.04 -1.83 1.79
N THR A 81 -0.32 -0.80 2.59
CA THR A 81 -1.43 -0.80 3.54
C THR A 81 -2.69 -0.27 2.88
N SER A 82 -3.87 -0.70 3.33
CA SER A 82 -5.14 -0.11 2.93
C SER A 82 -5.19 1.41 3.14
N GLU A 83 -6.10 2.09 2.44
CA GLU A 83 -6.28 3.55 2.56
C GLU A 83 -6.60 3.94 4.01
N TYR A 84 -7.40 3.11 4.68
CA TYR A 84 -7.80 3.28 6.07
C TYR A 84 -6.93 2.42 7.00
N GLY A 85 -6.83 2.86 8.26
CA GLY A 85 -6.00 2.20 9.27
C GLY A 85 -4.55 2.70 9.30
N TRP A 86 -3.72 2.00 10.08
CA TRP A 86 -2.33 2.36 10.29
C TRP A 86 -1.43 2.04 9.10
N SER A 87 -0.48 2.94 8.83
CA SER A 87 0.68 2.62 8.01
C SER A 87 1.54 1.54 8.69
N ALA A 88 2.44 0.90 7.94
CA ALA A 88 3.40 -0.04 8.52
C ALA A 88 4.29 0.61 9.61
N ASN A 89 4.63 1.88 9.43
CA ASN A 89 5.43 2.63 10.41
C ASN A 89 4.61 2.98 11.65
N MET A 90 3.34 3.38 11.49
CA MET A 90 2.44 3.59 12.63
C MET A 90 2.20 2.28 13.40
N GLU A 91 2.01 1.14 12.71
CA GLU A 91 1.91 -0.18 13.35
C GLU A 91 3.15 -0.48 14.22
N ARG A 92 4.35 -0.16 13.71
CA ARG A 92 5.62 -0.32 14.45
C ARG A 92 5.68 0.55 15.69
N ILE A 93 5.38 1.85 15.58
CA ILE A 93 5.38 2.80 16.71
C ILE A 93 4.40 2.33 17.78
N MET A 94 3.20 1.94 17.37
CA MET A 94 2.13 1.49 18.24
C MET A 94 2.44 0.19 18.98
N LYS A 95 3.13 -0.76 18.32
CA LYS A 95 3.60 -2.00 18.95
C LYS A 95 4.74 -1.76 19.96
N ALA A 96 5.54 -0.72 19.76
CA ALA A 96 6.64 -0.38 20.66
C ALA A 96 6.16 0.37 21.92
N GLN A 97 4.92 0.86 21.95
CA GLN A 97 4.40 1.64 23.06
C GLN A 97 4.02 0.75 24.26
N ALA A 98 4.86 0.78 25.31
CA ALA A 98 4.79 -0.12 26.46
C ALA A 98 3.48 -0.05 27.30
N LEU A 99 2.82 1.12 27.34
CA LEU A 99 1.60 1.33 28.13
C LEU A 99 0.30 1.09 27.35
N ARG A 100 0.39 0.58 26.12
CA ARG A 100 -0.76 0.46 25.24
C ARG A 100 -1.44 -0.90 25.40
N ASP A 101 -2.77 -0.88 25.50
CA ASP A 101 -3.58 -2.10 25.48
C ASP A 101 -3.57 -2.75 24.08
N SER A 102 -3.06 -3.98 24.03
CA SER A 102 -3.01 -4.85 22.85
C SER A 102 -4.36 -5.13 22.19
N SER A 103 -5.48 -4.98 22.92
CA SER A 103 -6.83 -5.19 22.40
C SER A 103 -7.20 -4.21 21.28
N THR A 104 -6.63 -3.00 21.28
CA THR A 104 -6.90 -1.96 20.28
C THR A 104 -6.16 -2.15 18.94
N MET A 105 -5.31 -3.18 18.81
CA MET A 105 -4.61 -3.46 17.55
C MET A 105 -5.50 -4.10 16.48
N GLY A 106 -6.51 -4.89 16.85
CA GLY A 106 -7.27 -5.71 15.89
C GLY A 106 -8.06 -4.90 14.86
N TYR A 107 -8.64 -3.76 15.27
CA TYR A 107 -9.44 -2.90 14.38
C TYR A 107 -8.59 -1.91 13.57
N MET A 108 -7.40 -1.54 14.08
CA MET A 108 -6.57 -0.50 13.47
C MET A 108 -5.40 -1.06 12.63
N ALA A 109 -5.13 -2.37 12.73
CA ALA A 109 -4.22 -3.06 11.82
C ALA A 109 -4.77 -2.98 10.40
N ALA A 110 -4.15 -2.12 9.58
CA ALA A 110 -4.52 -2.01 8.18
C ALA A 110 -4.30 -3.35 7.48
N LYS A 111 -5.22 -3.66 6.57
CA LYS A 111 -5.08 -4.84 5.74
C LYS A 111 -3.93 -4.59 4.76
N LYS A 112 -3.23 -5.67 4.41
CA LYS A 112 -2.01 -5.62 3.60
C LYS A 112 -2.34 -6.10 2.20
N HIS A 113 -1.96 -5.33 1.19
CA HIS A 113 -2.08 -5.70 -0.21
C HIS A 113 -0.70 -5.91 -0.80
N LEU A 114 -0.58 -6.89 -1.70
CA LEU A 114 0.63 -7.10 -2.49
C LEU A 114 0.46 -6.46 -3.85
N GLU A 115 1.32 -5.50 -4.14
CA GLU A 115 1.44 -4.89 -5.46
C GLU A 115 2.60 -5.52 -6.23
N ILE A 116 2.38 -5.93 -7.48
CA ILE A 116 3.40 -6.53 -8.34
C ILE A 116 3.79 -5.59 -9.48
N ASN A 117 5.06 -5.67 -9.90
CA ASN A 117 5.63 -4.89 -10.99
C ASN A 117 5.63 -5.72 -12.29
N PRO A 118 4.82 -5.36 -13.30
CA PRO A 118 4.69 -6.13 -14.53
C PRO A 118 5.95 -6.05 -15.42
N ASP A 119 6.81 -5.06 -15.22
CA ASP A 119 8.02 -4.84 -16.01
C ASP A 119 9.26 -5.53 -15.41
N HIS A 120 9.15 -6.10 -14.21
CA HIS A 120 10.27 -6.77 -13.56
C HIS A 120 10.45 -8.21 -14.06
N SER A 121 11.65 -8.60 -14.46
CA SER A 121 11.95 -9.89 -15.11
C SER A 121 11.64 -11.17 -14.30
N VAL A 122 11.27 -11.03 -13.03
CA VAL A 122 10.90 -12.14 -12.14
C VAL A 122 9.40 -12.38 -12.14
N VAL A 123 8.61 -11.35 -12.47
CA VAL A 123 7.15 -11.34 -12.51
C VAL A 123 6.69 -11.78 -13.90
#